data_AF-A0A958GDW8-F1
#
_entry.id   AF-A0A958GDW8-F1
#
_cell.length_a   1.000
_cell.length_b   1.000
_cell.length_c   1.000
_cell.angle_alpha   90.00
_cell.angle_beta   90.00
_cell.angle_gamma   90.00
#
_symmetry.space_group_name_H-M   'P 1'
#
loop_
_entity.id
_entity.type
_entity.pdbx_description
1 polymer ?
#
loop_
_entity_poly.entity_id
_entity_poly.type
_entity_poly.pdbx_seq_one_letter_code
_entity_poly.pdbx_strand_id
1 'polypeptide(L)'
;MTSLRGKFSTDLIWNFGSLAVLGGAGIVINIIIASYAGSDALGVFNQVFAIYIFLSQICVGGVHFSLLKEVSYAQDDIEHCARICTSALALSAIISFVICIVSFSLTGVVENLLDSVDVGKGLVCAIPGLIFFSLNKNLLNLLNGLQWMRAFAVFQALRFLGILIEVFVIVLVSQKSWMLALS
;
A
#
# COMPACT_ATOMS: atom_id res chain seq x y z
N MET A 1 14.65 35.33 -1.42
CA MET A 1 15.32 34.05 -1.10
C MET A 1 14.79 33.36 0.17
N THR A 2 14.11 34.04 1.09
CA THR A 2 13.53 33.46 2.32
C THR A 2 12.29 32.58 2.12
N SER A 3 11.49 32.78 1.06
CA SER A 3 10.24 32.02 0.85
C SER A 3 10.46 30.56 0.39
N LEU A 4 11.48 30.32 -0.45
CA LEU A 4 11.82 28.97 -0.95
C LEU A 4 12.33 28.06 0.16
N ARG A 5 13.19 28.61 1.04
CA ARG A 5 13.75 27.85 2.18
C ARG A 5 12.68 27.50 3.21
N GLY A 6 11.73 28.41 3.46
CA GLY A 6 10.59 28.16 4.36
C GLY A 6 9.61 27.12 3.82
N LYS A 7 9.25 27.19 2.53
CA LYS A 7 8.38 26.20 1.88
C LYS A 7 9.03 24.82 1.88
N PHE A 8 10.30 24.72 1.47
CA PHE A 8 11.06 23.47 1.48
C PHE A 8 11.13 22.83 2.88
N SER A 9 11.46 23.61 3.92
CA SER A 9 11.49 23.10 5.29
C SER A 9 10.13 22.59 5.76
N THR A 10 9.05 23.27 5.36
CA THR A 10 7.68 22.86 5.70
C THR A 10 7.34 21.54 5.00
N ASP A 11 7.63 21.43 3.72
CA ASP A 11 7.35 20.23 2.92
C ASP A 11 8.14 19.01 3.43
N LEU A 12 9.38 19.21 3.88
CA LEU A 12 10.17 18.17 4.55
C LEU A 12 9.50 17.69 5.83
N ILE A 13 9.04 18.59 6.71
CA ILE A 13 8.38 18.21 7.97
C ILE A 13 7.15 17.35 7.71
N TRP A 14 6.34 17.69 6.70
CA TRP A 14 5.17 16.89 6.33
C TRP A 14 5.55 15.47 5.89
N ASN A 15 6.54 15.33 5.00
CA ASN A 15 7.00 14.03 4.53
C ASN A 15 7.67 13.19 5.62
N PHE A 16 8.49 13.80 6.48
CA PHE A 16 9.08 13.10 7.63
C PHE A 16 8.01 12.66 8.62
N GLY A 17 7.00 13.50 8.87
CA GLY A 17 5.84 13.15 9.70
C GLY A 17 5.09 11.94 9.15
N SER A 18 4.79 11.89 7.85
CA SER A 18 4.12 10.75 7.24
C SER A 18 4.97 9.47 7.27
N LEU A 19 6.29 9.61 7.09
CA LEU A 19 7.24 8.50 7.21
C LEU A 19 7.29 7.94 8.64
N ALA A 20 7.26 8.80 9.65
CA ALA A 20 7.20 8.39 11.05
C ALA A 20 5.89 7.63 11.36
N VAL A 21 4.75 8.10 10.82
CA VAL A 21 3.47 7.39 10.94
C VAL A 21 3.53 6.02 10.27
N LEU A 22 4.09 5.92 9.06
CA LEU A 22 4.32 4.66 8.36
C LEU A 22 5.12 3.67 9.25
N GLY A 23 6.28 4.09 9.74
CA GLY A 23 7.15 3.23 10.54
C GLY A 23 6.51 2.81 11.87
N GLY A 24 5.90 3.77 12.56
CA GLY A 24 5.19 3.52 13.82
C GLY A 24 4.00 2.58 13.65
N ALA A 25 3.16 2.79 12.64
CA ALA A 25 2.01 1.93 12.37
C ALA A 25 2.45 0.48 12.07
N GLY A 26 3.53 0.28 11.30
CA GLY A 26 4.07 -1.05 11.02
C GLY A 26 4.50 -1.80 12.28
N ILE A 27 5.17 -1.12 13.21
CA ILE A 27 5.56 -1.70 14.50
C ILE A 27 4.32 -2.07 15.33
N VAL A 28 3.35 -1.15 15.43
CA VAL A 28 2.13 -1.37 16.21
C VAL A 28 1.30 -2.53 15.66
N ILE A 29 1.15 -2.64 14.33
CA ILE A 29 0.45 -3.76 13.68
C ILE A 29 1.09 -5.09 14.07
N ASN A 30 2.42 -5.20 14.00
CA ASN A 30 3.13 -6.43 14.37
C ASN A 30 2.90 -6.78 15.85
N ILE A 31 2.97 -5.80 16.75
CA ILE A 31 2.72 -6.02 18.20
C ILE A 31 1.29 -6.48 18.45
N ILE A 32 0.30 -5.86 17.79
CA ILE A 32 -1.12 -6.23 17.93
C ILE A 32 -1.33 -7.68 17.48
N ILE A 33 -0.84 -8.05 16.30
CA ILE A 33 -1.02 -9.42 15.79
C ILE A 33 -0.32 -10.43 16.72
N ALA A 34 0.92 -10.15 17.12
CA ALA A 34 1.68 -11.03 18.02
C ALA A 34 0.97 -11.24 19.37
N SER A 35 0.42 -10.16 19.94
CA SER A 35 -0.17 -10.17 21.29
C SER A 35 -1.56 -10.80 21.33
N TYR A 36 -2.37 -10.61 20.28
CA TYR A 36 -3.77 -11.02 20.28
C TYR A 36 -4.06 -12.27 19.45
N ALA A 37 -3.27 -12.53 18.39
CA ALA A 37 -3.46 -13.67 17.49
C ALA A 37 -2.33 -14.72 17.59
N GLY A 38 -1.23 -14.39 18.28
CA GLY A 38 -0.10 -15.29 18.51
C GLY A 38 0.97 -15.26 17.42
N SER A 39 2.07 -15.98 17.66
CA SER A 39 3.24 -16.03 16.77
C SER A 39 2.95 -16.67 15.42
N ASP A 40 2.06 -17.66 15.39
CA ASP A 40 1.76 -18.40 14.16
C ASP A 40 0.97 -17.52 13.18
N ALA A 41 -0.03 -16.78 13.68
CA ALA A 41 -0.77 -15.80 12.89
C ALA A 41 0.14 -14.66 12.40
N LEU A 42 1.08 -14.20 13.24
CA LEU A 42 2.08 -13.22 12.84
C LEU A 42 2.99 -13.73 11.71
N GLY A 43 3.38 -15.01 11.77
CA GLY A 43 4.16 -15.67 10.72
C GLY A 43 3.42 -15.67 9.38
N VAL A 44 2.16 -16.13 9.37
CA VAL A 44 1.30 -16.14 8.18
C VAL A 44 1.13 -14.72 7.62
N PHE A 45 0.82 -13.74 8.49
CA PHE A 45 0.67 -12.34 8.07
C PHE A 45 1.92 -11.81 7.39
N ASN A 46 3.10 -12.03 7.97
CA ASN A 46 4.35 -11.53 7.42
C ASN A 46 4.72 -12.20 6.08
N GLN A 47 4.41 -13.49 5.90
CA GLN A 47 4.61 -14.19 4.64
C GLN A 47 3.68 -13.64 3.54
N VAL A 48 2.39 -13.51 3.83
CA VAL A 48 1.41 -12.91 2.90
C VAL A 48 1.82 -11.48 2.55
N PHE A 49 2.20 -10.68 3.56
CA PHE A 49 2.61 -9.30 3.38
C PHE A 49 3.88 -9.18 2.52
N ALA A 50 4.88 -10.03 2.73
CA ALA A 50 6.11 -10.04 1.93
C ALA A 50 5.83 -10.34 0.45
N ILE A 51 5.03 -11.38 0.17
CA ILE A 51 4.62 -11.74 -1.19
C ILE A 51 3.79 -10.61 -1.82
N TYR A 52 2.85 -10.05 -1.07
CA TYR A 52 2.03 -8.92 -1.52
C TYR A 52 2.87 -7.70 -1.90
N ILE A 53 3.85 -7.31 -1.07
CA ILE A 53 4.74 -6.17 -1.35
C ILE A 53 5.60 -6.42 -2.59
N PHE A 54 6.09 -7.65 -2.76
CA PHE A 54 6.86 -8.05 -3.93
C PHE A 54 6.01 -7.95 -5.21
N LEU A 55 4.84 -8.59 -5.24
CA LEU A 55 3.89 -8.52 -6.36
C LEU A 55 3.47 -7.09 -6.67
N SER A 56 3.26 -6.28 -5.61
CA SER A 56 2.92 -4.87 -5.75
C SER A 56 3.98 -4.08 -6.53
N GLN A 57 5.27 -4.39 -6.40
CA GLN A 57 6.29 -3.70 -7.19
C GLN A 57 6.21 -4.07 -8.67
N ILE A 58 5.92 -5.34 -8.98
CA ILE A 58 5.73 -5.82 -10.34
C ILE A 58 4.50 -5.14 -10.98
N CYS A 59 3.38 -5.06 -10.24
CA CYS A 59 2.15 -4.41 -10.72
C CYS A 59 2.35 -2.95 -11.13
N VAL A 60 3.23 -2.22 -10.45
CA VAL A 60 3.45 -0.81 -10.79
C VAL A 60 4.52 -0.67 -11.89
N GLY A 61 5.39 -1.66 -12.07
CA GLY A 61 6.27 -1.79 -13.25
C GLY A 61 7.10 -0.57 -13.62
N GLY A 62 7.41 0.31 -12.65
CA GLY A 62 8.08 1.59 -12.89
C GLY A 62 7.21 2.72 -13.49
N VAL A 63 5.95 2.47 -13.85
CA VAL A 63 5.01 3.46 -14.43
C VAL A 63 4.89 4.71 -13.54
N HIS A 64 4.84 4.51 -12.22
CA HIS A 64 4.80 5.59 -11.24
C HIS A 64 6.02 6.52 -11.30
N PHE A 65 7.22 6.01 -11.61
CA PHE A 65 8.42 6.83 -11.78
C PHE A 65 8.40 7.61 -13.09
N SER A 66 7.91 7.00 -14.17
CA SER A 66 7.69 7.71 -15.43
C SER A 66 6.68 8.85 -15.26
N LEU A 67 5.54 8.58 -14.60
CA LEU A 67 4.54 9.60 -14.26
C LEU A 67 5.15 10.73 -13.43
N LEU A 68 5.87 10.41 -12.35
CA LEU A 68 6.54 11.39 -11.51
C LEU A 68 7.47 12.29 -12.32
N LYS A 69 8.33 11.68 -13.15
CA LYS A 69 9.30 12.40 -13.97
C LYS A 69 8.61 13.37 -14.93
N GLU A 70 7.67 12.89 -15.74
CA GLU A 70 7.04 13.72 -16.77
C GLU A 70 6.21 14.85 -16.15
N VAL A 71 5.47 14.57 -15.07
CA VAL A 71 4.70 15.60 -14.34
C VAL A 71 5.62 16.66 -13.73
N SER A 72 6.78 16.27 -13.21
CA SER A 72 7.73 17.21 -12.59
C SER A 72 8.26 18.26 -13.58
N TYR A 73 8.32 17.93 -14.87
CA TYR A 73 8.74 18.86 -15.94
C TYR A 73 7.60 19.67 -16.54
N ALA A 74 6.35 19.23 -16.39
CA ALA A 74 5.18 19.83 -17.03
C ALA A 74 4.15 20.39 -16.03
N GLN A 75 4.60 20.81 -14.84
CA GLN A 75 3.71 21.23 -13.73
C GLN A 75 2.75 22.37 -14.10
N ASP A 76 3.15 23.24 -15.03
CA ASP A 76 2.34 24.38 -15.47
C ASP A 76 1.29 24.00 -16.54
N ASP A 77 1.41 22.82 -17.16
CA ASP A 77 0.46 22.30 -18.15
C ASP A 77 -0.41 21.19 -17.52
N ILE A 78 -1.52 21.63 -16.93
CA ILE A 78 -2.48 20.76 -16.24
C ILE A 78 -3.10 19.75 -17.22
N GLU A 79 -3.35 20.13 -18.47
CA GLU A 79 -3.96 19.24 -19.46
C GLU A 79 -2.99 18.10 -19.84
N HIS A 80 -1.70 18.43 -19.99
CA HIS A 80 -0.66 17.44 -20.19
C HIS A 80 -0.50 16.51 -18.98
N CYS A 81 -0.46 17.06 -17.76
CA CYS A 81 -0.42 16.26 -16.53
C CYS A 81 -1.60 15.30 -16.40
N ALA A 82 -2.81 15.76 -16.73
CA ALA A 82 -4.02 14.93 -16.73
C ALA A 82 -3.91 13.78 -17.73
N ARG A 83 -3.46 14.04 -18.97
CA ARG A 83 -3.28 13.02 -20.01
C ARG A 83 -2.26 11.94 -19.60
N ILE A 84 -1.11 12.34 -19.06
CA ILE A 84 -0.10 11.40 -18.57
C ILE A 84 -0.67 10.58 -17.42
N CYS A 85 -1.34 11.22 -16.46
CA CYS A 85 -1.97 10.53 -15.33
C CYS A 85 -2.99 9.48 -15.80
N THR A 86 -3.90 9.85 -16.70
CA THR A 86 -4.90 8.90 -17.23
C THR A 86 -4.26 7.72 -17.95
N SER A 87 -3.19 7.97 -18.72
CA SER A 87 -2.45 6.92 -19.42
C SER A 87 -1.74 5.98 -18.43
N ALA A 88 -1.10 6.56 -17.41
CA ALA A 88 -0.43 5.80 -16.34
C ALA A 88 -1.43 4.94 -15.56
N LEU A 89 -2.60 5.49 -15.20
CA LEU A 89 -3.65 4.75 -14.50
C LEU A 89 -4.19 3.60 -15.35
N ALA A 90 -4.54 3.85 -16.62
CA ALA A 90 -5.02 2.81 -17.53
C ALA A 90 -3.99 1.69 -17.72
N LEU A 91 -2.73 2.04 -18.00
CA LEU A 91 -1.66 1.06 -18.18
C LEU A 91 -1.43 0.24 -16.90
N SER A 92 -1.35 0.90 -15.76
CA SER A 92 -1.14 0.24 -14.47
C SER A 92 -2.31 -0.66 -14.07
N ALA A 93 -3.54 -0.30 -14.41
CA ALA A 93 -4.71 -1.14 -14.20
C ALA A 93 -4.63 -2.43 -15.01
N ILE A 94 -4.27 -2.33 -16.30
CA ILE A 94 -4.11 -3.49 -17.19
C ILE A 94 -3.01 -4.41 -16.69
N ILE A 95 -1.82 -3.86 -16.38
CA ILE A 95 -0.70 -4.65 -15.85
C ILE A 95 -1.12 -5.34 -14.55
N SER A 96 -1.69 -4.59 -13.60
CA SER A 96 -2.08 -5.14 -12.30
C SER A 96 -3.16 -6.21 -12.44
N PHE A 97 -4.11 -6.05 -13.37
CA PHE A 97 -5.14 -7.05 -13.64
C PHE A 97 -4.55 -8.36 -14.16
N VAL A 98 -3.61 -8.30 -15.10
CA VAL A 98 -2.89 -9.48 -15.59
C VAL A 98 -2.10 -10.15 -14.46
N ILE A 99 -1.37 -9.36 -13.66
CA ILE A 99 -0.62 -9.90 -12.52
C ILE A 99 -1.54 -10.52 -11.47
N CYS A 100 -2.73 -9.96 -11.23
CA CYS A 100 -3.72 -10.56 -10.33
C CYS A 100 -4.16 -11.94 -10.83
N ILE A 101 -4.50 -12.09 -12.11
CA ILE A 101 -4.91 -13.38 -12.69
C ILE A 101 -3.80 -14.43 -12.54
N VAL A 102 -2.57 -14.05 -12.90
CA VAL A 102 -1.41 -14.94 -12.80
C VAL A 102 -1.15 -15.33 -11.34
N SER A 103 -1.13 -14.34 -10.43
CA SER A 103 -0.88 -14.57 -9.01
C SER A 103 -1.97 -15.45 -8.38
N PHE A 104 -3.23 -15.24 -8.74
CA PHE A 104 -4.36 -16.04 -8.26
C PHE A 104 -4.19 -17.51 -8.67
N SER A 105 -3.78 -17.75 -9.91
CA SER A 105 -3.53 -19.10 -10.43
C SER A 105 -2.35 -19.81 -9.75
N LEU A 106 -1.43 -19.04 -9.18
CA LEU A 106 -0.24 -19.55 -8.47
C LEU A 106 -0.44 -19.70 -6.96
N THR A 107 -1.58 -19.31 -6.40
CA THR A 107 -1.86 -19.41 -4.95
C THR A 107 -1.66 -20.84 -4.42
N GLY A 108 -2.21 -21.85 -5.09
CA GLY A 108 -2.02 -23.25 -4.71
C GLY A 108 -0.57 -23.75 -4.81
N VAL A 109 0.25 -23.16 -5.68
CA VAL A 109 1.70 -23.47 -5.72
C VAL A 109 2.38 -22.92 -4.47
N VAL A 110 2.00 -21.71 -4.05
CA VAL A 110 2.54 -21.08 -2.85
C VAL A 110 2.12 -21.82 -1.59
N GLU A 111 0.87 -22.28 -1.50
CA GLU A 111 0.36 -23.11 -0.39
C GLU A 111 1.24 -24.35 -0.19
N ASN A 112 1.52 -25.08 -1.27
CA ASN A 112 2.34 -26.28 -1.23
C ASN A 112 3.81 -25.98 -0.93
N LEU A 113 4.35 -24.87 -1.46
CA LEU A 113 5.75 -24.50 -1.25
C LEU A 113 6.03 -24.06 0.19
N LEU A 114 5.07 -23.39 0.83
CA LEU A 114 5.20 -22.89 2.20
C LEU A 114 4.58 -23.82 3.24
N ASP A 115 4.01 -24.96 2.81
CA ASP A 115 3.27 -25.91 3.63
C ASP A 115 2.24 -25.22 4.54
N SER A 116 1.54 -24.22 3.99
CA SER A 116 0.64 -23.36 4.75
C SER A 116 -0.58 -22.95 3.92
N VAL A 117 -1.70 -23.58 4.25
CA VAL A 117 -3.02 -23.29 3.66
C VAL A 117 -3.48 -21.87 4.01
N ASP A 118 -3.12 -21.37 5.19
CA ASP A 118 -3.54 -20.05 5.65
C ASP A 118 -2.85 -18.92 4.88
N VAL A 119 -1.61 -19.13 4.41
CA VAL A 119 -0.93 -18.19 3.52
C VAL A 119 -1.64 -18.10 2.18
N GLY A 120 -2.04 -19.22 1.58
CA GLY A 120 -2.77 -19.21 0.32
C GLY A 120 -4.12 -18.50 0.41
N LYS A 121 -4.90 -18.79 1.45
CA LYS A 121 -6.14 -18.05 1.75
C LYS A 121 -5.88 -16.55 1.93
N GLY A 122 -4.82 -16.19 2.67
CA GLY A 122 -4.41 -14.80 2.84
C GLY A 122 -4.07 -14.12 1.51
N LEU A 123 -3.38 -14.82 0.60
CA LEU A 123 -3.06 -14.31 -0.72
C LEU A 123 -4.29 -14.14 -1.60
N VAL A 124 -5.22 -15.11 -1.60
CA VAL A 124 -6.51 -15.00 -2.31
C VAL A 124 -7.25 -13.72 -1.91
N CYS A 125 -7.24 -13.39 -0.61
CA CYS A 125 -7.83 -12.16 -0.10
C CYS A 125 -7.03 -10.89 -0.46
N ALA A 126 -5.69 -10.97 -0.49
CA ALA A 126 -4.82 -9.82 -0.70
C ALA A 126 -4.65 -9.44 -2.18
N ILE A 127 -4.66 -10.41 -3.10
CA ILE A 127 -4.38 -10.22 -4.54
C ILE A 127 -5.26 -9.16 -5.20
N PRO A 128 -6.59 -9.11 -4.99
CA PRO A 128 -7.43 -8.05 -5.56
C PRO A 128 -6.97 -6.64 -5.18
N GLY A 129 -6.34 -6.49 -4.01
CA GLY A 129 -5.76 -5.25 -3.53
C GLY A 129 -4.59 -4.71 -4.36
N LEU A 130 -3.96 -5.53 -5.21
CA LEU A 130 -2.83 -5.13 -6.04
C LEU A 130 -3.21 -4.09 -7.11
N ILE A 131 -4.44 -4.16 -7.63
CA ILE A 131 -4.96 -3.17 -8.58
C ILE A 131 -5.04 -1.80 -7.90
N PHE A 132 -5.69 -1.74 -6.73
CA PHE A 132 -5.82 -0.53 -5.95
C PHE A 132 -4.46 0.00 -5.47
N PHE A 133 -3.54 -0.89 -5.13
CA PHE A 133 -2.16 -0.51 -4.79
C PHE A 133 -1.51 0.29 -5.93
N SER A 134 -1.57 -0.24 -7.14
CA SER A 134 -0.89 0.34 -8.30
C SER A 134 -1.47 1.71 -8.67
N LEU A 135 -2.80 1.80 -8.70
CA LEU A 135 -3.52 3.07 -8.93
C LEU A 135 -3.19 4.11 -7.86
N ASN A 136 -3.24 3.73 -6.58
CA ASN A 136 -2.92 4.63 -5.48
C ASN A 136 -1.47 5.11 -5.54
N LYS A 137 -0.51 4.23 -5.90
CA LYS A 137 0.90 4.59 -6.02
C LYS A 137 1.13 5.58 -7.16
N ASN A 138 0.40 5.48 -8.28
CA ASN A 138 0.45 6.45 -9.36
C ASN A 138 -0.11 7.81 -8.92
N LEU A 139 -1.27 7.85 -8.27
CA LEU A 139 -1.87 9.10 -7.78
C LEU A 139 -0.96 9.81 -6.75
N LEU A 140 -0.32 9.06 -5.86
CA LEU A 140 0.68 9.62 -4.93
C LEU A 140 1.88 10.19 -5.69
N ASN A 141 2.37 9.52 -6.74
CA ASN A 141 3.48 10.04 -7.54
C ASN A 141 3.10 11.26 -8.40
N LEU A 142 1.83 11.39 -8.81
CA LEU A 142 1.31 12.62 -9.41
C LEU A 142 1.41 13.79 -8.42
N LEU A 143 0.91 13.62 -7.19
CA LEU A 143 1.00 14.65 -6.14
C LEU A 143 2.44 15.00 -5.81
N ASN A 144 3.33 14.01 -5.83
CA ASN A 144 4.75 14.21 -5.63
C ASN A 144 5.36 15.05 -6.76
N GLY A 145 5.06 14.75 -8.02
CA GLY A 145 5.55 15.51 -9.17
C GLY A 145 5.02 16.94 -9.23
N LEU A 146 3.78 17.17 -8.80
CA LEU A 146 3.19 18.51 -8.65
C LEU A 146 3.71 19.29 -7.43
N GLN A 147 4.59 18.67 -6.63
CA GLN A 147 5.10 19.24 -5.38
C GLN A 147 4.01 19.57 -4.35
N TRP A 148 2.87 18.87 -4.39
CA TRP A 148 1.78 19.01 -3.42
C TRP A 148 2.06 18.18 -2.17
N MET A 149 3.19 18.47 -1.52
CA MET A 149 3.80 17.63 -0.48
C MET A 149 2.92 17.47 0.76
N ARG A 150 2.10 18.47 1.09
CA ARG A 150 1.11 18.36 2.17
C ARG A 150 0.06 17.29 1.86
N ALA A 151 -0.53 17.32 0.67
CA ALA A 151 -1.52 16.34 0.25
C ALA A 151 -0.90 14.95 0.15
N PHE A 152 0.29 14.85 -0.47
CA PHE A 152 1.05 13.61 -0.56
C PHE A 152 1.28 12.97 0.83
N ALA A 153 1.79 13.75 1.79
CA ALA A 153 2.07 13.27 3.15
C ALA A 153 0.79 12.84 3.88
N VAL A 154 -0.29 13.60 3.76
CA VAL A 154 -1.59 13.27 4.38
C VAL A 154 -2.15 11.97 3.82
N PHE A 155 -2.21 11.81 2.49
CA PHE A 155 -2.71 10.57 1.89
C PHE A 155 -1.82 9.37 2.19
N GLN A 156 -0.50 9.57 2.25
CA GLN A 156 0.43 8.53 2.68
C GLN A 156 0.16 8.10 4.12
N ALA A 157 0.01 9.04 5.06
CA ALA A 157 -0.27 8.73 6.45
C ALA A 157 -1.64 8.07 6.65
N LEU A 158 -2.69 8.58 6.00
CA LEU A 158 -4.05 8.05 6.07
C LEU A 158 -4.11 6.58 5.65
N ARG A 159 -3.34 6.19 4.62
CA ARG A 159 -3.27 4.79 4.19
C ARG A 159 -2.78 3.87 5.31
N PHE A 160 -1.72 4.24 6.02
CA PHE A 160 -1.18 3.41 7.11
C PHE A 160 -2.06 3.41 8.35
N LEU A 161 -2.69 4.54 8.65
CA LEU A 161 -3.70 4.59 9.71
C LEU A 161 -4.92 3.72 9.37
N GLY A 162 -5.36 3.71 8.11
CA GLY A 162 -6.43 2.83 7.63
C GLY A 162 -6.10 1.36 7.86
N ILE A 163 -4.91 0.91 7.43
CA ILE A 163 -4.46 -0.48 7.65
C ILE A 163 -4.40 -0.81 9.15
N LEU A 164 -3.89 0.10 9.99
CA LEU A 164 -3.84 -0.10 11.44
C LEU A 164 -5.24 -0.26 12.04
N ILE A 165 -6.20 0.58 11.63
CA ILE A 165 -7.60 0.50 12.07
C ILE A 165 -8.23 -0.82 11.61
N GLU A 166 -8.03 -1.22 10.36
CA GLU A 166 -8.54 -2.48 9.81
C GLU A 166 -8.03 -3.69 10.60
N VAL A 167 -6.72 -3.76 10.86
CA VAL A 167 -6.13 -4.84 11.68
C VAL A 167 -6.73 -4.84 13.08
N PHE A 168 -6.85 -3.68 13.71
CA PHE A 168 -7.43 -3.57 15.05
C PHE A 168 -8.89 -4.04 15.09
N VAL A 169 -9.71 -3.66 14.11
CA VAL A 169 -11.11 -4.10 13.99
C VAL A 169 -11.18 -5.61 13.78
N ILE A 170 -10.35 -6.19 12.91
CA ILE A 170 -10.32 -7.63 12.66
C ILE A 170 -10.00 -8.40 13.95
N VAL A 171 -9.01 -7.92 14.72
CA VAL A 171 -8.65 -8.52 16.02
C VAL A 171 -9.80 -8.44 17.01
N LEU A 172 -10.45 -7.28 17.15
CA LEU A 172 -11.59 -7.12 18.07
C LEU A 172 -12.78 -8.00 17.70
N VAL A 173 -13.09 -8.13 16.41
CA VAL A 173 -14.19 -9.00 15.94
C VAL A 173 -13.85 -10.47 16.17
N SER A 174 -12.61 -10.87 15.90
CA SER A 174 -12.13 -12.24 16.17
C SER A 174 -12.20 -12.55 17.67
N GLN A 175 -11.88 -11.55 18.50
CA GLN A 175 -12.06 -11.58 19.95
C GLN A 175 -13.53 -11.50 20.42
N LYS A 176 -14.52 -11.39 19.55
CA LYS A 176 -15.93 -11.51 19.96
C LYS A 176 -16.49 -12.86 19.57
N SER A 177 -16.02 -13.43 18.47
CA SER A 177 -16.44 -14.74 17.96
C SER A 177 -16.12 -15.89 18.92
N TRP A 178 -14.92 -15.93 19.53
CA TRP A 178 -14.58 -16.95 20.53
C TRP A 178 -15.47 -16.90 21.78
N MET A 179 -15.90 -15.70 22.20
CA MET A 179 -16.79 -15.54 23.35
C MET A 179 -18.21 -16.05 23.08
N LEU A 180 -18.69 -15.92 21.84
CA LEU A 180 -19.99 -16.43 21.41
C LEU A 180 -19.99 -17.96 21.23
N ALA A 181 -18.84 -18.58 20.97
CA ALA A 181 -18.72 -20.03 20.87
C ALA A 181 -18.74 -20.75 22.24
N LEU A 182 -18.59 -19.99 23.34
CA LEU A 182 -18.57 -20.49 24.72
C LEU A 182 -19.87 -20.21 25.51
N SER A 183 -20.86 -19.55 24.88
CA SER A 183 -22.19 -19.25 25.45
C SER A 183 -23.27 -20.10 24.81
#